data_AF-A0A5C6B6X4-F1
#
_entry.id   AF-A0A5C6B6X4-F1
#
_cell.length_a   1.000
_cell.length_b   1.000
_cell.length_c   1.000
_cell.angle_alpha   90.00
_cell.angle_beta   90.00
_cell.angle_gamma   90.00
#
_symmetry.space_group_name_H-M   'P 1'
#
loop_
_entity.id
_entity.type
_entity.pdbx_description
1 polymer ?
#
loop_
_entity_poly.entity_id
_entity_poly.type
_entity_poly.pdbx_seq_one_letter_code
_entity_poly.pdbx_strand_id
1 'polypeptide(L)'
;MCDRRGFVILLALFCCSYGQRIAVAQQTATPKTVVASQEKPLAGYPVAAARRRAIATAPFHRPLDEDTIKKWMDISSQCTIAEFELFLAPLSPQEAKLLAKIENMPPPIVNRLYFEHLRSVLKNGGLYSLTLEEKTLDEPFQHTTPAMENELFGAFECVFASVGPPNGSPRYGDVIIRMKDTVRETGWATPFSGMHFIYSIRHQPARKMQDLLASGKPLPTARTNPLSLGFDDRLSYSHYIVTEQYWHKALAYQAILVLRNLDNSKSGDLARQRFEAMLVEQNAEKFWALFIPAREKGLSAEAEAARVPFGYLEAKFPSKLSMDFVTSIEVSPEQLAEVRTWPEAKPYLSRIRVKPKGVD
;
A
#
# COMPACT_ATOMS: atom_id res chain seq x y z
N MET A 1 -28.43 8.93 67.83
CA MET A 1 -28.81 10.12 68.60
C MET A 1 -28.25 11.33 67.88
N CYS A 2 -29.16 12.24 67.50
CA CYS A 2 -29.08 13.63 66.99
C CYS A 2 -27.85 14.17 66.23
N ASP A 3 -27.95 15.23 65.44
CA ASP A 3 -28.95 15.79 64.50
C ASP A 3 -28.26 17.05 63.92
N ARG A 4 -28.58 17.40 62.67
CA ARG A 4 -28.75 18.77 62.11
C ARG A 4 -27.59 19.78 61.91
N ARG A 5 -27.59 20.26 60.63
CA ARG A 5 -27.63 21.67 60.12
C ARG A 5 -26.41 22.56 60.46
N GLY A 6 -25.71 23.19 59.52
CA GLY A 6 -26.13 23.87 58.29
C GLY A 6 -25.98 25.38 58.51
N PHE A 7 -25.15 26.09 57.74
CA PHE A 7 -25.26 27.55 57.55
C PHE A 7 -24.54 28.01 56.28
N VAL A 8 -25.24 28.85 55.52
CA VAL A 8 -24.86 29.61 54.33
C VAL A 8 -24.43 30.99 54.79
N ILE A 9 -23.33 31.57 54.29
CA ILE A 9 -23.18 33.03 54.15
C ILE A 9 -22.44 33.34 52.84
N LEU A 10 -23.08 34.19 52.05
CA LEU A 10 -22.65 34.82 50.81
C LEU A 10 -22.50 36.31 51.13
N LEU A 11 -21.35 36.93 50.89
CA LEU A 11 -21.29 38.39 50.82
C LEU A 11 -20.13 38.86 49.93
N ALA A 12 -20.51 39.48 48.82
CA ALA A 12 -19.67 40.26 47.93
C ALA A 12 -19.33 41.62 48.56
N LEU A 13 -18.17 42.19 48.23
CA LEU A 13 -17.99 43.64 48.26
C LEU A 13 -16.98 44.10 47.19
N PHE A 14 -17.50 45.01 46.38
CA PHE A 14 -16.86 45.84 45.36
C PHE A 14 -15.78 46.75 45.95
N CYS A 15 -14.68 46.95 45.21
CA CYS A 15 -13.92 48.21 45.19
C CYS A 15 -13.45 48.53 43.76
N CYS A 16 -14.15 49.47 43.13
CA CYS A 16 -13.62 50.45 42.17
C CYS A 16 -12.44 51.23 42.83
N SER A 17 -11.45 51.82 42.17
CA SER A 17 -11.13 52.08 40.76
C SER A 17 -9.83 52.92 40.68
N TYR A 18 -9.25 53.02 39.47
CA TYR A 18 -8.20 53.97 39.01
C TYR A 18 -6.80 53.79 39.61
N GLY A 19 -5.71 53.63 38.86
CA GLY A 19 -5.48 53.64 37.42
C GLY A 19 -4.01 54.00 37.20
N GLN A 20 -3.29 53.24 36.36
CA GLN A 20 -2.14 53.77 35.62
C GLN A 20 -1.77 52.81 34.48
N ARG A 21 -1.58 53.42 33.32
CA ARG A 21 -1.26 52.81 32.04
C ARG A 21 0.15 52.21 32.07
N ILE A 22 0.28 50.94 31.72
CA ILE A 22 1.45 50.45 30.99
C ILE A 22 0.90 49.74 29.75
N ALA A 23 1.11 50.36 28.60
CA ALA A 23 0.92 49.75 27.30
C ALA A 23 1.96 48.63 27.17
N VAL A 24 1.55 47.40 27.48
CA VAL A 24 2.28 46.22 27.03
C VAL A 24 1.91 46.05 25.57
N ALA A 25 2.84 46.39 24.68
CA ALA A 25 2.77 46.02 23.29
C ALA A 25 2.57 44.51 23.22
N GLN A 26 1.34 44.08 22.92
CA GLN A 26 1.09 42.75 22.40
C GLN A 26 1.83 42.69 21.07
N GLN A 27 3.06 42.19 21.09
CA GLN A 27 3.61 41.51 19.93
C GLN A 27 2.69 40.33 19.68
N THR A 28 1.65 40.58 18.89
CA THR A 28 1.04 39.59 18.02
C THR A 28 2.17 39.11 17.11
N ALA A 29 2.95 38.16 17.61
CA ALA A 29 3.67 37.23 16.77
C ALA A 29 2.58 36.52 15.96
N THR A 30 2.22 37.12 14.83
CA THR A 30 1.64 36.42 13.71
C THR A 30 2.47 35.15 13.58
N PRO A 31 1.86 33.95 13.65
CA PRO A 31 2.61 32.75 13.38
C PRO A 31 3.19 32.96 12.01
N LYS A 32 4.52 33.11 11.92
CA LYS A 32 5.21 33.08 10.65
C LYS A 32 4.71 31.81 10.00
N THR A 33 3.91 31.99 8.95
CA THR A 33 3.61 30.94 8.01
C THR A 33 4.97 30.51 7.53
N VAL A 34 5.51 29.47 8.16
CA VAL A 34 6.60 28.71 7.61
C VAL A 34 5.98 28.15 6.36
N VAL A 35 6.24 28.84 5.25
CA VAL A 35 6.06 28.30 3.92
C VAL A 35 6.90 27.03 3.96
N ALA A 36 6.23 25.91 4.21
CA ALA A 36 6.85 24.60 4.14
C ALA A 36 7.52 24.57 2.78
N SER A 37 8.85 24.42 2.78
CA SER A 37 9.58 24.08 1.58
C SER A 37 8.81 22.96 0.88
N GLN A 38 8.66 23.09 -0.44
CA GLN A 38 8.09 22.06 -1.30
C GLN A 38 9.03 20.84 -1.35
N GLU A 39 9.27 20.22 -0.20
CA GLU A 39 9.97 18.95 -0.08
C GLU A 39 8.94 17.85 -0.34
N LYS A 40 9.30 17.00 -1.31
CA LYS A 40 8.50 15.86 -1.75
C LYS A 40 8.18 15.00 -0.52
N PRO A 41 6.90 14.79 -0.15
CA PRO A 41 6.60 13.85 0.90
C PRO A 41 7.09 12.47 0.44
N LEU A 42 7.97 11.85 1.24
CA LEU A 42 8.42 10.48 1.02
C LEU A 42 7.21 9.55 1.08
N ALA A 43 7.25 8.48 0.27
CA ALA A 43 6.31 7.38 0.42
C ALA A 43 6.47 6.81 1.83
N GLY A 44 5.51 7.09 2.73
CA GLY A 44 5.58 6.72 4.14
C GLY A 44 5.22 7.85 5.11
N TYR A 45 5.36 9.12 4.71
CA TYR A 45 4.95 10.25 5.56
C TYR A 45 3.47 10.16 5.98
N PRO A 46 2.52 9.88 5.07
CA PRO A 46 1.10 9.86 5.43
C PRO A 46 0.75 8.76 6.43
N VAL A 47 1.40 7.59 6.36
CA VAL A 47 1.18 6.51 7.36
C VAL A 47 1.76 6.83 8.71
N ALA A 48 2.97 7.38 8.76
CA ALA A 48 3.56 7.80 10.02
C ALA A 48 2.72 8.91 10.68
N ALA A 49 2.19 9.85 9.88
CA ALA A 49 1.29 10.90 10.34
C ALA A 49 -0.09 10.36 10.77
N ALA A 50 -0.69 9.46 9.99
CA ALA A 50 -1.98 8.82 10.33
C ALA A 50 -1.88 8.04 11.64
N ARG A 51 -0.83 7.24 11.82
CA ARG A 51 -0.59 6.48 13.06
C ARG A 51 -0.41 7.40 14.26
N ARG A 52 0.35 8.48 14.13
CA ARG A 52 0.53 9.46 15.21
C ARG A 52 -0.77 10.16 15.60
N ARG A 53 -1.57 10.56 14.61
CA ARG A 53 -2.93 11.09 14.86
C ARG A 53 -3.80 10.08 15.57
N ALA A 54 -3.69 8.80 15.20
CA ALA A 54 -4.43 7.73 15.83
C ALA A 54 -4.04 7.57 17.32
N ILE A 55 -2.76 7.59 17.66
CA ILE A 55 -2.27 7.42 19.06
C ILE A 55 -2.67 8.63 19.95
N ALA A 56 -2.92 9.81 19.38
CA ALA A 56 -3.50 10.98 20.06
C ALA A 56 -2.77 11.43 21.35
N THR A 57 -1.44 11.35 21.38
CA THR A 57 -0.61 11.75 22.54
C THR A 57 0.34 12.91 22.22
N ALA A 58 0.39 13.93 23.08
CA ALA A 58 1.13 15.19 22.89
C ALA A 58 2.62 15.07 22.47
N PRO A 59 3.43 14.10 22.95
CA PRO A 59 4.82 13.94 22.51
C PRO A 59 4.96 13.57 21.01
N PHE A 60 3.91 13.04 20.41
CA PHE A 60 3.85 12.60 19.01
C PHE A 60 3.29 13.71 18.11
N HIS A 61 3.59 14.98 18.39
CA HIS A 61 3.23 16.13 17.55
C HIS A 61 4.45 16.84 16.91
N ARG A 62 5.69 16.37 17.15
CA ARG A 62 6.91 16.91 16.51
C ARG A 62 6.91 16.72 14.99
N PRO A 63 7.51 17.59 14.16
CA PRO A 63 7.63 17.30 12.72
C PRO A 63 8.32 15.94 12.46
N LEU A 64 7.88 15.22 11.43
CA LEU A 64 8.57 14.03 10.95
C LEU A 64 9.51 14.44 9.82
N ASP A 65 10.81 14.34 10.05
CA ASP A 65 11.80 14.41 8.99
C ASP A 65 11.96 13.05 8.27
N GLU A 66 12.67 13.06 7.16
CA GLU A 66 12.95 11.90 6.32
C GLU A 66 13.56 10.73 7.10
N ASP A 67 14.58 11.01 7.91
CA ASP A 67 15.31 9.99 8.67
C ASP A 67 14.42 9.34 9.73
N THR A 68 13.57 10.13 10.38
CA THR A 68 12.60 9.63 11.36
C THR A 68 11.57 8.71 10.70
N ILE A 69 11.10 9.04 9.50
CA ILE A 69 10.13 8.22 8.75
C ILE A 69 10.77 6.90 8.36
N LYS A 70 11.97 6.92 7.76
CA LYS A 70 12.70 5.71 7.37
C LYS A 70 12.92 4.79 8.57
N LYS A 71 13.41 5.35 9.68
CA LYS A 71 13.63 4.58 10.92
C LYS A 71 12.33 3.96 11.46
N TRP A 72 11.23 4.70 11.43
CA TRP A 72 9.94 4.18 11.88
C TRP A 72 9.41 3.08 10.95
N MET A 73 9.61 3.21 9.63
CA MET A 73 9.27 2.17 8.65
C MET A 73 10.07 0.90 8.90
N ASP A 74 11.38 1.02 9.15
CA ASP A 74 12.26 -0.11 9.46
C ASP A 74 11.83 -0.83 10.74
N ILE A 75 11.57 -0.08 11.82
CA ILE A 75 11.08 -0.67 13.08
C ILE A 75 9.73 -1.37 12.85
N SER A 76 8.81 -0.72 12.15
CA SER A 76 7.49 -1.32 11.87
C SER A 76 7.63 -2.60 11.06
N SER A 77 8.49 -2.60 10.05
CA SER A 77 8.78 -3.79 9.24
C SER A 77 9.41 -4.92 10.04
N GLN A 78 10.37 -4.62 10.91
CA GLN A 78 10.97 -5.62 11.79
C GLN A 78 9.93 -6.26 12.71
N CYS A 79 9.04 -5.45 13.30
CA CYS A 79 7.95 -5.96 14.13
C CYS A 79 6.99 -6.86 13.33
N THR A 80 6.58 -6.45 12.13
CA THR A 80 5.71 -7.26 11.25
C THR A 80 6.33 -8.62 10.94
N ILE A 81 7.62 -8.64 10.60
CA ILE A 81 8.33 -9.88 10.26
C ILE A 81 8.53 -10.77 11.49
N ALA A 82 8.90 -10.21 12.63
CA ALA A 82 9.04 -10.95 13.88
C ALA A 82 7.70 -11.58 14.31
N GLU A 83 6.58 -10.90 14.07
CA GLU A 83 5.24 -11.42 14.34
C GLU A 83 4.93 -12.64 13.45
N PHE A 84 5.19 -12.55 12.14
CA PHE A 84 5.05 -13.71 11.25
C PHE A 84 5.96 -14.88 11.66
N GLU A 85 7.22 -14.58 12.01
CA GLU A 85 8.19 -15.59 12.46
C GLU A 85 7.70 -16.31 13.72
N LEU A 86 7.22 -15.57 14.72
CA LEU A 86 6.71 -16.13 15.96
C LEU A 86 5.50 -17.05 15.72
N PHE A 87 4.53 -16.63 14.90
CA PHE A 87 3.29 -17.38 14.71
C PHE A 87 3.40 -18.52 13.70
N LEU A 88 4.38 -18.48 12.79
CA LEU A 88 4.61 -19.56 11.85
C LEU A 88 5.60 -20.61 12.37
N ALA A 89 6.43 -20.29 13.35
CA ALA A 89 7.38 -21.23 13.92
C ALA A 89 6.69 -22.43 14.64
N PRO A 90 7.32 -23.63 14.62
CA PRO A 90 8.48 -23.98 13.80
C PRO A 90 8.11 -24.17 12.32
N LEU A 91 9.06 -23.86 11.43
CA LEU A 91 8.90 -24.14 10.00
C LEU A 91 9.25 -25.60 9.70
N SER A 92 8.48 -26.22 8.80
CA SER A 92 8.83 -27.52 8.23
C SER A 92 10.08 -27.42 7.33
N PRO A 93 10.77 -28.54 7.03
CA PRO A 93 11.91 -28.51 6.12
C PRO A 93 11.59 -27.92 4.73
N GLN A 94 10.38 -28.14 4.23
CA GLN A 94 9.93 -27.58 2.95
C GLN A 94 9.66 -26.08 3.04
N GLU A 95 9.09 -25.61 4.15
CA GLU A 95 8.84 -24.19 4.40
C GLU A 95 10.15 -23.42 4.59
N ALA A 96 11.12 -23.99 5.29
CA ALA A 96 12.47 -23.43 5.41
C ALA A 96 13.19 -23.39 4.03
N LYS A 97 13.03 -24.42 3.21
CA LYS A 97 13.54 -24.45 1.83
C LYS A 97 12.92 -23.36 0.97
N LEU A 98 11.63 -23.06 1.13
CA LEU A 98 10.98 -21.96 0.43
C LEU A 98 11.63 -20.61 0.78
N LEU A 99 11.85 -20.35 2.06
CA LEU A 99 12.44 -19.09 2.53
C LEU A 99 13.81 -18.85 1.87
N ALA A 100 14.69 -19.86 1.94
CA ALA A 100 16.01 -19.81 1.30
C ALA A 100 15.93 -19.67 -0.23
N LYS A 101 14.90 -20.25 -0.85
CA LYS A 101 14.70 -20.17 -2.29
C LYS A 101 14.29 -18.77 -2.74
N ILE A 102 13.32 -18.14 -2.08
CA ILE A 102 12.83 -16.80 -2.45
C ILE A 102 13.92 -15.74 -2.26
N GLU A 103 14.78 -15.89 -1.26
CA GLU A 103 15.92 -15.00 -1.04
C GLU A 103 16.85 -14.94 -2.28
N ASN A 104 16.98 -16.05 -3.01
CA ASN A 104 17.79 -16.16 -4.23
C ASN A 104 16.99 -15.96 -5.53
N MET A 105 15.69 -15.68 -5.43
CA MET A 105 14.80 -15.44 -6.57
C MET A 105 14.18 -14.05 -6.42
N PRO A 106 14.85 -12.96 -6.84
CA PRO A 106 14.31 -11.61 -6.67
C PRO A 106 12.87 -11.51 -7.23
N PRO A 107 11.91 -10.99 -6.44
CA PRO A 107 10.54 -10.86 -6.90
C PRO A 107 10.43 -9.81 -8.00
N PRO A 108 9.64 -10.07 -9.06
CA PRO A 108 9.39 -9.08 -10.10
C PRO A 108 8.62 -7.91 -9.51
N ILE A 109 9.01 -6.69 -9.90
CA ILE A 109 8.35 -5.44 -9.54
C ILE A 109 7.64 -4.94 -10.78
N VAL A 110 6.32 -4.94 -10.76
CA VAL A 110 5.48 -4.67 -11.93
C VAL A 110 4.41 -3.64 -11.61
N ASN A 111 4.42 -2.54 -12.34
CA ASN A 111 3.29 -1.61 -12.41
C ASN A 111 2.41 -1.98 -13.61
N ARG A 112 1.09 -1.78 -13.49
CA ARG A 112 0.16 -1.83 -14.61
C ARG A 112 -0.67 -0.56 -14.65
N LEU A 113 -1.02 -0.16 -15.87
CA LEU A 113 -1.90 0.98 -16.17
C LEU A 113 -2.73 0.69 -17.41
N TYR A 114 -3.84 1.41 -17.58
CA TYR A 114 -4.63 1.36 -18.81
C TYR A 114 -3.92 2.07 -19.95
N PHE A 115 -4.06 1.54 -21.17
CA PHE A 115 -3.36 2.02 -22.36
C PHE A 115 -3.47 3.54 -22.59
N GLU A 116 -4.63 4.13 -22.33
CA GLU A 116 -4.87 5.58 -22.44
C GLU A 116 -3.90 6.43 -21.59
N HIS A 117 -3.39 5.89 -20.48
CA HIS A 117 -2.46 6.60 -19.59
C HIS A 117 -0.99 6.43 -19.99
N LEU A 118 -0.67 5.47 -20.87
CA LEU A 118 0.72 5.20 -21.27
C LEU A 118 1.37 6.42 -21.92
N ARG A 119 0.63 7.16 -22.74
CA ARG A 119 1.17 8.34 -23.43
C ARG A 119 1.62 9.42 -22.43
N SER A 120 0.88 9.59 -21.33
CA SER A 120 1.27 10.51 -20.24
C SER A 120 2.58 10.08 -19.57
N VAL A 121 2.72 8.78 -19.27
CA VAL A 121 3.95 8.22 -18.67
C VAL A 121 5.16 8.48 -19.56
N LEU A 122 5.02 8.26 -20.87
CA LEU A 122 6.08 8.51 -21.85
C LEU A 122 6.40 10.01 -21.94
N LYS A 123 5.39 10.87 -22.02
CA LYS A 123 5.54 12.34 -22.05
C LYS A 123 6.27 12.87 -20.82
N ASN A 124 5.92 12.36 -19.64
CA ASN A 124 6.45 12.81 -18.36
C ASN A 124 7.80 12.16 -18.00
N GLY A 125 8.24 11.17 -18.79
CA GLY A 125 9.47 10.42 -18.57
C GLY A 125 9.46 9.62 -17.27
N GLY A 126 8.29 9.16 -16.81
CA GLY A 126 8.17 8.47 -15.53
C GLY A 126 6.74 8.08 -15.18
N LEU A 127 6.61 7.24 -14.15
CA LEU A 127 5.36 7.01 -13.42
C LEU A 127 5.19 8.09 -12.35
N TYR A 128 3.98 8.59 -12.19
CA TYR A 128 3.63 9.66 -11.27
C TYR A 128 2.52 9.17 -10.34
N SER A 129 2.48 9.70 -9.12
CA SER A 129 1.36 9.46 -8.21
C SER A 129 0.11 10.18 -8.70
N LEU A 130 -1.06 9.69 -8.29
CA LEU A 130 -2.35 10.25 -8.69
C LEU A 130 -2.45 11.76 -8.38
N THR A 131 -2.02 12.19 -7.19
CA THR A 131 -2.04 13.61 -6.83
C THR A 131 -1.12 14.48 -7.70
N LEU A 132 -0.02 13.92 -8.21
CA LEU A 132 0.80 14.64 -9.19
C LEU A 132 0.15 14.63 -10.57
N GLU A 133 -0.44 13.51 -10.97
CA GLU A 133 -1.16 13.40 -12.25
C GLU A 133 -2.29 14.42 -12.32
N GLU A 134 -3.17 14.52 -11.32
CA GLU A 134 -4.26 15.52 -11.24
C GLU A 134 -3.77 16.98 -11.27
N LYS A 135 -2.57 17.25 -10.76
CA LYS A 135 -1.98 18.61 -10.84
C LYS A 135 -1.43 18.90 -12.23
N THR A 136 -1.10 17.87 -13.00
CA THR A 136 -0.49 17.99 -14.33
C THR A 136 -1.46 17.78 -15.48
N LEU A 137 -2.60 17.14 -15.21
CA LEU A 137 -3.64 16.78 -16.16
C LEU A 137 -4.94 17.41 -15.65
N ASP A 138 -5.57 18.24 -16.48
CA ASP A 138 -6.77 19.02 -16.15
C ASP A 138 -8.06 18.16 -16.09
N GLU A 139 -7.92 16.85 -15.82
CA GLU A 139 -9.00 15.87 -15.80
C GLU A 139 -9.01 15.07 -14.48
N PRO A 140 -10.17 14.90 -13.83
CA PRO A 140 -10.29 14.09 -12.63
C PRO A 140 -10.14 12.60 -12.95
N PHE A 141 -9.19 11.93 -12.31
CA PHE A 141 -9.00 10.48 -12.44
C PHE A 141 -10.04 9.69 -11.64
N GLN A 142 -10.53 8.57 -12.19
CA GLN A 142 -11.33 7.61 -11.41
C GLN A 142 -10.41 6.74 -10.55
N HIS A 143 -10.60 6.77 -9.23
CA HIS A 143 -9.73 6.06 -8.29
C HIS A 143 -10.21 4.62 -8.04
N THR A 144 -9.34 3.65 -8.29
CA THR A 144 -9.57 2.25 -7.89
C THR A 144 -8.98 1.91 -6.53
N THR A 145 -8.19 2.80 -5.93
CA THR A 145 -7.51 2.57 -4.65
C THR A 145 -8.45 2.86 -3.48
N PRO A 146 -8.56 1.97 -2.47
CA PRO A 146 -9.47 2.17 -1.36
C PRO A 146 -9.18 3.45 -0.59
N ALA A 147 -10.23 4.21 -0.23
CA ALA A 147 -10.02 5.48 0.50
C ALA A 147 -9.33 5.27 1.86
N MET A 148 -9.55 4.12 2.51
CA MET A 148 -8.83 3.74 3.72
C MET A 148 -7.32 3.58 3.48
N GLU A 149 -6.93 3.05 2.32
CA GLU A 149 -5.51 2.90 1.98
C GLU A 149 -4.89 4.28 1.70
N ASN A 150 -5.66 5.21 1.14
CA ASN A 150 -5.24 6.61 1.07
C ASN A 150 -5.15 7.28 2.45
N GLU A 151 -6.16 7.11 3.29
CA GLU A 151 -6.21 7.68 4.63
C GLU A 151 -5.05 7.20 5.52
N LEU A 152 -4.74 5.91 5.44
CA LEU A 152 -3.72 5.29 6.28
C LEU A 152 -2.34 5.31 5.65
N PHE A 153 -2.19 5.28 4.33
CA PHE A 153 -0.88 5.15 3.70
C PHE A 153 -0.52 6.24 2.71
N GLY A 154 -1.43 7.19 2.46
CA GLY A 154 -1.22 8.22 1.45
C GLY A 154 -1.08 7.62 0.07
N ALA A 155 -1.88 6.60 -0.21
CA ALA A 155 -1.94 5.93 -1.49
C ALA A 155 -1.88 6.88 -2.70
N PHE A 156 -2.60 8.00 -2.67
CA PHE A 156 -2.65 8.93 -3.81
C PHE A 156 -1.35 9.71 -4.00
N GLU A 157 -0.46 9.71 -3.01
CA GLU A 157 0.83 10.39 -3.04
C GLU A 157 2.00 9.47 -3.46
N CYS A 158 1.74 8.18 -3.70
CA CYS A 158 2.76 7.20 -4.08
C CYS A 158 2.53 6.63 -5.49
N VAL A 159 3.60 6.11 -6.10
CA VAL A 159 3.49 5.22 -7.26
C VAL A 159 3.31 3.79 -6.76
N PHE A 160 2.25 3.12 -7.21
CA PHE A 160 1.99 1.73 -6.85
C PHE A 160 2.71 0.75 -7.78
N ALA A 161 3.17 -0.37 -7.24
CA ALA A 161 3.50 -1.54 -8.04
C ALA A 161 3.17 -2.82 -7.27
N SER A 162 3.07 -3.93 -7.99
CA SER A 162 3.01 -5.26 -7.41
C SER A 162 4.40 -5.86 -7.31
N VAL A 163 4.66 -6.61 -6.23
CA VAL A 163 5.90 -7.35 -6.01
C VAL A 163 5.57 -8.84 -5.87
N GLY A 164 6.16 -9.67 -6.73
CA GLY A 164 5.91 -11.12 -6.80
C GLY A 164 5.18 -11.57 -8.07
N PRO A 165 4.04 -10.95 -8.48
CA PRO A 165 3.35 -11.34 -9.69
C PRO A 165 4.18 -11.02 -10.94
N PRO A 166 4.46 -12.01 -11.81
CA PRO A 166 5.29 -11.78 -12.99
C PRO A 166 4.66 -10.79 -13.96
N ASN A 167 3.34 -10.66 -14.01
CA ASN A 167 2.63 -9.78 -14.93
C ASN A 167 1.78 -8.71 -14.21
N GLY A 168 1.97 -8.54 -12.91
CA GLY A 168 1.09 -7.72 -12.08
C GLY A 168 -0.37 -8.18 -12.07
N SER A 169 -1.26 -7.37 -11.50
CA SER A 169 -2.70 -7.68 -11.43
C SER A 169 -3.46 -7.03 -12.59
N PRO A 170 -4.13 -7.78 -13.48
CA PRO A 170 -4.81 -7.24 -14.66
C PRO A 170 -5.92 -6.25 -14.35
N ARG A 171 -6.39 -6.20 -13.09
CA ARG A 171 -7.36 -5.19 -12.62
C ARG A 171 -6.86 -3.75 -12.75
N TYR A 172 -5.54 -3.57 -12.85
CA TYR A 172 -4.90 -2.26 -12.89
C TYR A 172 -4.53 -1.81 -14.31
N GLY A 173 -4.99 -2.53 -15.32
CA GLY A 173 -4.83 -2.15 -16.71
C GLY A 173 -4.02 -3.15 -17.52
N ASP A 174 -4.05 -2.93 -18.82
CA ASP A 174 -3.57 -3.86 -19.83
C ASP A 174 -2.09 -3.65 -20.20
N VAL A 175 -1.52 -2.47 -19.91
CA VAL A 175 -0.08 -2.22 -20.10
C VAL A 175 0.70 -2.76 -18.91
N ILE A 176 1.81 -3.46 -19.19
CA ILE A 176 2.71 -3.99 -18.16
C ILE A 176 4.01 -3.17 -18.17
N ILE A 177 4.35 -2.57 -17.06
CA ILE A 177 5.62 -1.84 -16.87
C ILE A 177 6.46 -2.62 -15.87
N ARG A 178 7.55 -3.21 -16.38
CA ARG A 178 8.52 -3.95 -15.57
C ARG A 178 9.58 -3.00 -15.06
N MET A 179 9.88 -3.10 -13.77
CA MET A 179 10.87 -2.24 -13.12
C MET A 179 12.21 -2.97 -12.97
N LYS A 180 13.29 -2.20 -12.88
CA LYS A 180 14.61 -2.68 -12.47
C LYS A 180 14.57 -3.04 -10.99
N ASP A 181 15.38 -4.03 -10.62
CA ASP A 181 15.48 -4.44 -9.23
C ASP A 181 15.93 -3.30 -8.30
N THR A 182 16.82 -2.42 -8.79
CA THR A 182 17.37 -1.26 -8.07
C THR A 182 16.32 -0.26 -7.60
N VAL A 183 15.07 -0.31 -8.11
CA VAL A 183 14.02 0.57 -7.60
C VAL A 183 13.58 0.19 -6.18
N ARG A 184 13.84 -1.06 -5.76
CA ARG A 184 13.38 -1.60 -4.46
C ARG A 184 13.81 -0.75 -3.27
N GLU A 185 15.02 -0.20 -3.30
CA GLU A 185 15.61 0.62 -2.22
C GLU A 185 14.84 1.91 -1.93
N THR A 186 13.93 2.29 -2.82
CA THR A 186 13.10 3.48 -2.67
C THR A 186 11.69 3.16 -2.19
N GLY A 187 11.32 1.88 -2.13
CA GLY A 187 9.94 1.44 -1.90
C GLY A 187 9.77 0.64 -0.63
N TRP A 188 8.53 0.58 -0.19
CA TRP A 188 8.06 -0.33 0.85
C TRP A 188 6.74 -0.94 0.39
N ALA A 189 6.22 -1.93 1.09
CA ALA A 189 5.00 -2.60 0.66
C ALA A 189 4.08 -2.97 1.82
N THR A 190 2.82 -3.22 1.50
CA THR A 190 1.89 -3.91 2.39
C THR A 190 1.70 -5.36 1.90
N PRO A 191 1.60 -6.34 2.82
CA PRO A 191 1.36 -7.75 2.46
C PRO A 191 -0.06 -7.98 1.91
N PHE A 192 -0.98 -7.08 2.22
CA PHE A 192 -2.37 -7.17 1.76
C PHE A 192 -2.80 -5.81 1.21
N SER A 193 -3.78 -5.83 0.33
CA SER A 193 -4.47 -4.61 -0.08
C SER A 193 -5.46 -4.14 0.97
N GLY A 194 -5.82 -2.86 0.92
CA GLY A 194 -6.85 -2.33 1.82
C GLY A 194 -8.18 -3.08 1.67
N MET A 195 -8.50 -3.50 0.44
CA MET A 195 -9.68 -4.32 0.17
C MET A 195 -9.59 -5.71 0.81
N HIS A 196 -8.43 -6.36 0.71
CA HIS A 196 -8.23 -7.69 1.29
C HIS A 196 -8.27 -7.62 2.83
N PHE A 197 -7.67 -6.60 3.42
CA PHE A 197 -7.73 -6.39 4.87
C PHE A 197 -9.18 -6.22 5.35
N ILE A 198 -9.96 -5.35 4.74
CA ILE A 198 -11.37 -5.14 5.13
C ILE A 198 -12.18 -6.42 4.91
N TYR A 199 -12.06 -7.05 3.75
CA TYR A 199 -12.90 -8.18 3.38
C TYR A 199 -12.55 -9.47 4.09
N SER A 200 -11.28 -9.89 4.02
CA SER A 200 -10.84 -11.22 4.46
C SER A 200 -10.41 -11.24 5.91
N ILE A 201 -9.81 -10.17 6.42
CA ILE A 201 -9.23 -10.12 7.77
C ILE A 201 -10.25 -9.56 8.77
N ARG A 202 -10.97 -8.49 8.40
CA ARG A 202 -12.00 -7.90 9.26
C ARG A 202 -13.39 -8.46 9.02
N HIS A 203 -13.58 -9.30 7.99
CA HIS A 203 -14.87 -9.88 7.60
C HIS A 203 -15.95 -8.82 7.31
N GLN A 204 -15.55 -7.70 6.70
CA GLN A 204 -16.44 -6.57 6.43
C GLN A 204 -16.74 -6.38 4.92
N PRO A 205 -17.88 -5.75 4.55
CA PRO A 205 -18.27 -5.55 3.15
C PRO A 205 -17.45 -4.48 2.39
N ALA A 206 -16.19 -4.77 2.05
CA ALA A 206 -15.24 -3.83 1.45
C ALA A 206 -15.78 -3.09 0.20
N ARG A 207 -16.48 -3.79 -0.71
CA ARG A 207 -17.07 -3.15 -1.92
C ARG A 207 -18.13 -2.11 -1.57
N LYS A 208 -19.03 -2.41 -0.64
CA LYS A 208 -20.07 -1.46 -0.21
C LYS A 208 -19.47 -0.21 0.44
N MET A 209 -18.39 -0.38 1.20
CA MET A 209 -17.64 0.77 1.74
C MET A 209 -17.05 1.63 0.63
N GLN A 210 -16.45 1.00 -0.38
CA GLN A 210 -15.88 1.70 -1.53
C GLN A 210 -16.95 2.45 -2.31
N ASP A 211 -18.12 1.84 -2.55
CA ASP A 211 -19.24 2.48 -3.25
C ASP A 211 -19.76 3.72 -2.51
N LEU A 212 -19.84 3.66 -1.17
CA LEU A 212 -20.21 4.81 -0.35
C LEU A 212 -19.20 5.95 -0.49
N LEU A 213 -17.91 5.64 -0.36
CA LEU A 213 -16.83 6.61 -0.46
C LEU A 213 -16.77 7.25 -1.86
N ALA A 214 -16.91 6.44 -2.91
CA ALA A 214 -16.97 6.92 -4.29
C ALA A 214 -18.19 7.82 -4.55
N SER A 215 -19.28 7.63 -3.81
CA SER A 215 -20.47 8.51 -3.84
C SER A 215 -20.31 9.79 -2.99
N GLY A 216 -19.12 10.05 -2.45
CA GLY A 216 -18.83 11.21 -1.59
C GLY A 216 -19.43 11.10 -0.18
N LYS A 217 -19.95 9.93 0.21
CA LYS A 217 -20.51 9.71 1.54
C LYS A 217 -19.42 9.24 2.51
N PRO A 218 -19.37 9.80 3.73
CA PRO A 218 -18.44 9.32 4.74
C PRO A 218 -18.81 7.90 5.19
N LEU A 219 -17.82 7.12 5.60
CA LEU A 219 -18.10 5.87 6.30
C LEU A 219 -18.79 6.16 7.64
N PRO A 220 -19.74 5.32 8.08
CA PRO A 220 -20.40 5.48 9.36
C PRO A 220 -19.40 5.36 10.50
N THR A 221 -19.56 6.16 11.55
CA THR A 221 -18.65 6.18 12.72
C THR A 221 -19.16 5.35 13.90
N ALA A 222 -20.45 4.99 13.89
CA ALA A 222 -21.04 4.17 14.94
C ALA A 222 -20.41 2.78 14.98
N ARG A 223 -19.89 2.36 16.13
CA ARG A 223 -19.22 1.04 16.31
C ARG A 223 -20.12 -0.15 15.99
N THR A 224 -21.45 0.02 16.07
CA THR A 224 -22.44 -1.01 15.75
C THR A 224 -22.72 -1.14 14.25
N ASN A 225 -22.21 -0.23 13.42
CA ASN A 225 -22.40 -0.30 11.98
C ASN A 225 -21.34 -1.24 11.36
N PRO A 226 -21.73 -2.25 10.56
CA PRO A 226 -20.80 -3.19 9.93
C PRO A 226 -19.87 -2.55 8.88
N LEU A 227 -20.10 -1.28 8.52
CA LEU A 227 -19.25 -0.50 7.62
C LEU A 227 -18.35 0.50 8.36
N SER A 228 -18.39 0.53 9.70
CA SER A 228 -17.53 1.40 10.50
C SER A 228 -16.13 0.83 10.62
N LEU A 229 -15.13 1.66 10.34
CA LEU A 229 -13.72 1.37 10.62
C LEU A 229 -13.33 2.08 11.91
N GLY A 230 -13.23 1.32 12.99
CA GLY A 230 -12.82 1.81 14.29
C GLY A 230 -11.34 2.15 14.35
N PHE A 231 -10.93 2.77 15.47
CA PHE A 231 -9.52 3.02 15.78
C PHE A 231 -8.68 1.74 15.70
N ASP A 232 -9.20 0.62 16.22
CA ASP A 232 -8.47 -0.66 16.25
C ASP A 232 -8.27 -1.26 14.85
N ASP A 233 -9.25 -1.13 13.94
CA ASP A 233 -9.12 -1.60 12.56
C ASP A 233 -7.99 -0.83 11.83
N ARG A 234 -8.00 0.49 12.00
CA ARG A 234 -7.05 1.41 11.41
C ARG A 234 -5.64 1.20 11.96
N LEU A 235 -5.52 1.07 13.28
CA LEU A 235 -4.26 0.79 13.96
C LEU A 235 -3.70 -0.56 13.50
N SER A 236 -4.53 -1.60 13.50
CA SER A 236 -4.13 -2.94 13.06
C SER A 236 -3.63 -2.93 11.61
N TYR A 237 -4.36 -2.29 10.69
CA TYR A 237 -3.92 -2.25 9.30
C TYR A 237 -2.61 -1.46 9.13
N SER A 238 -2.47 -0.34 9.85
CA SER A 238 -1.27 0.52 9.80
C SER A 238 0.02 -0.16 10.27
N HIS A 239 -0.07 -1.33 10.91
CA HIS A 239 1.10 -2.09 11.35
C HIS A 239 1.69 -2.97 10.26
N TYR A 240 0.98 -3.23 9.15
CA TYR A 240 1.45 -4.12 8.09
C TYR A 240 2.33 -3.39 7.08
N ILE A 241 3.54 -3.07 7.50
CA ILE A 241 4.56 -2.41 6.67
C ILE A 241 5.69 -3.39 6.45
N VAL A 242 6.18 -3.50 5.22
CA VAL A 242 7.33 -4.33 4.89
C VAL A 242 8.30 -3.53 4.01
N THR A 243 9.47 -3.20 4.54
CA THR A 243 10.55 -2.57 3.75
C THR A 243 11.22 -3.61 2.85
N GLU A 244 11.92 -3.14 1.82
CA GLU A 244 12.50 -3.95 0.75
C GLU A 244 13.42 -5.07 1.25
N GLN A 245 14.16 -4.82 2.32
CA GLN A 245 15.01 -5.81 2.98
C GLN A 245 14.25 -7.07 3.45
N TYR A 246 12.92 -6.97 3.61
CA TYR A 246 12.06 -8.05 4.11
C TYR A 246 11.03 -8.57 3.12
N TRP A 247 10.99 -8.08 1.88
CA TRP A 247 10.01 -8.53 0.89
C TRP A 247 10.05 -10.05 0.64
N HIS A 248 11.25 -10.63 0.58
CA HIS A 248 11.43 -12.06 0.39
C HIS A 248 10.81 -12.87 1.53
N LYS A 249 11.03 -12.47 2.79
CA LYS A 249 10.44 -13.11 3.96
C LYS A 249 8.91 -12.97 3.97
N ALA A 250 8.40 -11.78 3.71
CA ALA A 250 6.97 -11.55 3.67
C ALA A 250 6.27 -12.43 2.62
N LEU A 251 6.83 -12.54 1.41
CA LEU A 251 6.30 -13.42 0.36
C LEU A 251 6.37 -14.90 0.78
N ALA A 252 7.47 -15.34 1.37
CA ALA A 252 7.59 -16.71 1.88
C ALA A 252 6.54 -17.02 2.97
N TYR A 253 6.34 -16.11 3.91
CA TYR A 253 5.36 -16.28 5.00
C TYR A 253 3.92 -16.28 4.50
N GLN A 254 3.58 -15.46 3.50
CA GLN A 254 2.27 -15.56 2.84
C GLN A 254 2.06 -16.92 2.18
N ALA A 255 3.06 -17.44 1.48
CA ALA A 255 2.97 -18.74 0.83
C ALA A 255 2.82 -19.89 1.84
N ILE A 256 3.53 -19.80 2.96
CA ILE A 256 3.39 -20.75 4.08
C ILE A 256 1.98 -20.69 4.68
N LEU A 257 1.45 -19.49 4.90
CA LEU A 257 0.07 -19.32 5.36
C LEU A 257 -0.94 -19.94 4.40
N VAL A 258 -0.79 -19.72 3.09
CA VAL A 258 -1.65 -20.34 2.09
C VAL A 258 -1.53 -21.86 2.15
N LEU A 259 -0.32 -22.41 2.16
CA LEU A 259 -0.06 -23.86 2.22
C LEU A 259 -0.70 -24.51 3.44
N ARG A 260 -0.54 -23.92 4.63
CA ARG A 260 -1.10 -24.44 5.89
C ARG A 260 -2.63 -24.36 5.96
N ASN A 261 -3.24 -23.44 5.21
CA ASN A 261 -4.70 -23.29 5.14
C ASN A 261 -5.35 -24.07 3.99
N LEU A 262 -4.59 -24.82 3.18
CA LEU A 262 -5.17 -25.70 2.18
C LEU A 262 -5.93 -26.84 2.85
N ASP A 263 -7.15 -27.10 2.38
CA ASP A 263 -7.96 -28.23 2.81
C ASP A 263 -7.51 -29.55 2.15
N ASN A 264 -8.18 -30.66 2.47
CA ASN A 264 -7.92 -31.98 1.88
C ASN A 264 -8.74 -32.20 0.59
N SER A 265 -9.16 -31.14 -0.10
CA SER A 265 -9.83 -31.24 -1.38
C SER A 265 -8.82 -31.51 -2.50
N LYS A 266 -9.32 -31.95 -3.66
CA LYS A 266 -8.49 -32.09 -4.87
C LYS A 266 -7.86 -30.75 -5.30
N SER A 267 -8.53 -29.63 -5.08
CA SER A 267 -7.94 -28.29 -5.28
C SER A 267 -6.76 -28.03 -4.34
N GLY A 268 -6.90 -28.42 -3.07
CA GLY A 268 -5.83 -28.36 -2.08
C GLY A 268 -4.62 -29.21 -2.47
N ASP A 269 -4.85 -30.43 -2.95
CA ASP A 269 -3.78 -31.32 -3.41
C ASP A 269 -3.05 -30.77 -4.65
N LEU A 270 -3.78 -30.21 -5.61
CA LEU A 270 -3.18 -29.55 -6.77
C LEU A 270 -2.34 -28.33 -6.37
N ALA A 271 -2.80 -27.55 -5.38
CA ALA A 271 -2.04 -26.43 -4.85
C ALA A 271 -0.76 -26.89 -4.11
N ARG A 272 -0.81 -27.99 -3.36
CA ARG A 272 0.38 -28.62 -2.75
C ARG A 272 1.36 -29.13 -3.82
N GLN A 273 0.88 -29.79 -4.87
CA GLN A 273 1.73 -30.24 -5.97
C GLN A 273 2.42 -29.07 -6.68
N ARG A 274 1.69 -27.96 -6.90
CA ARG A 274 2.27 -26.72 -7.44
C ARG A 274 3.33 -26.14 -6.51
N PHE A 275 3.13 -26.19 -5.19
CA PHE A 275 4.13 -25.77 -4.21
C PHE A 275 5.42 -26.59 -4.33
N GLU A 276 5.32 -27.91 -4.45
CA GLU A 276 6.49 -28.78 -4.66
C GLU A 276 7.22 -28.49 -5.98
N ALA A 277 6.47 -28.31 -7.08
CA ALA A 277 7.02 -27.93 -8.38
C ALA A 277 7.79 -26.60 -8.28
N MET A 278 7.22 -25.63 -7.56
CA MET A 278 7.85 -24.34 -7.28
C MET A 278 9.14 -24.50 -6.48
N LEU A 279 9.25 -25.43 -5.53
CA LEU A 279 10.48 -25.69 -4.77
C LEU A 279 11.62 -26.27 -5.58
N VAL A 280 11.36 -26.89 -6.74
CA VAL A 280 12.42 -27.45 -7.62
C VAL A 280 12.74 -26.60 -8.84
N GLU A 281 11.86 -25.66 -9.23
CA GLU A 281 12.06 -24.78 -10.39
C GLU A 281 13.31 -23.87 -10.28
N GLN A 282 14.15 -23.83 -11.30
CA GLN A 282 15.40 -23.05 -11.28
C GLN A 282 15.28 -21.73 -12.04
N ASN A 283 14.30 -21.62 -12.93
CA ASN A 283 14.04 -20.40 -13.68
C ASN A 283 13.15 -19.45 -12.85
N ALA A 284 13.64 -18.24 -12.58
CA ALA A 284 12.93 -17.25 -11.75
C ALA A 284 11.55 -16.86 -12.33
N GLU A 285 11.43 -16.71 -13.65
CA GLU A 285 10.15 -16.36 -14.28
C GLU A 285 9.11 -17.47 -14.10
N LYS A 286 9.52 -18.74 -14.32
CA LYS A 286 8.66 -19.90 -14.07
C LYS A 286 8.34 -20.07 -12.58
N PHE A 287 9.29 -19.82 -11.70
CA PHE A 287 9.07 -19.84 -10.25
C PHE A 287 7.95 -18.86 -9.87
N TRP A 288 8.03 -17.61 -10.32
CA TRP A 288 7.02 -16.60 -10.01
C TRP A 288 5.68 -16.86 -10.71
N ALA A 289 5.68 -17.49 -11.88
CA ALA A 289 4.46 -17.96 -12.53
C ALA A 289 3.78 -19.12 -11.78
N LEU A 290 4.54 -19.99 -11.11
CA LEU A 290 4.00 -21.00 -10.18
C LEU A 290 3.54 -20.35 -8.87
N PHE A 291 4.25 -19.32 -8.39
CA PHE A 291 3.90 -18.58 -7.18
C PHE A 291 2.53 -17.89 -7.31
N ILE A 292 2.28 -17.29 -8.48
CA ILE A 292 1.03 -16.62 -8.84
C ILE A 292 0.68 -16.98 -10.28
N PRO A 293 -0.17 -17.99 -10.49
CA PRO A 293 -0.59 -18.36 -11.83
C PRO A 293 -1.34 -17.22 -12.50
N ALA A 294 -1.23 -17.15 -13.83
CA ALA A 294 -2.05 -16.26 -14.63
C ALA A 294 -3.54 -16.53 -14.39
N ARG A 295 -4.38 -15.50 -14.50
CA ARG A 295 -5.83 -15.70 -14.50
C ARG A 295 -6.24 -16.29 -15.84
N GLU A 296 -6.97 -17.39 -15.80
CA GLU A 296 -7.50 -18.06 -16.99
C GLU A 296 -9.03 -18.07 -16.90
N LYS A 297 -9.70 -17.69 -17.99
CA LYS A 297 -11.16 -17.69 -18.08
C LYS A 297 -11.65 -19.08 -18.45
N GLY A 298 -12.84 -19.45 -17.96
CA GLY A 298 -13.50 -20.71 -18.32
C GLY A 298 -12.96 -21.95 -17.61
N LEU A 299 -12.13 -21.77 -16.57
CA LEU A 299 -11.76 -22.86 -15.68
C LEU A 299 -12.97 -23.35 -14.87
N SER A 300 -12.96 -24.62 -14.50
CA SER A 300 -13.88 -25.13 -13.48
C SER A 300 -13.58 -24.45 -12.13
N ALA A 301 -14.57 -24.36 -11.25
CA ALA A 301 -14.38 -23.81 -9.91
C ALA A 301 -13.25 -24.52 -9.12
N GLU A 302 -13.09 -25.82 -9.35
CA GLU A 302 -12.02 -26.63 -8.78
C GLU A 302 -10.64 -26.21 -9.32
N ALA A 303 -10.50 -26.06 -10.63
CA ALA A 303 -9.25 -25.62 -11.26
C ALA A 303 -8.91 -24.16 -10.91
N GLU A 304 -9.92 -23.30 -10.73
CA GLU A 304 -9.72 -21.94 -10.25
C GLU A 304 -9.24 -21.92 -8.78
N ALA A 305 -9.86 -22.73 -7.91
CA ALA A 305 -9.45 -22.86 -6.51
C ALA A 305 -8.02 -23.40 -6.37
N ALA A 306 -7.63 -24.38 -7.18
CA ALA A 306 -6.27 -24.91 -7.23
C ALA A 306 -5.20 -23.86 -7.62
N ARG A 307 -5.63 -22.76 -8.27
CA ARG A 307 -4.77 -21.67 -8.72
C ARG A 307 -4.70 -20.50 -7.73
N VAL A 308 -5.17 -20.68 -6.49
CA VAL A 308 -5.03 -19.69 -5.42
C VAL A 308 -3.61 -19.10 -5.40
N PRO A 309 -3.40 -17.78 -5.48
CA PRO A 309 -2.07 -17.19 -5.38
C PRO A 309 -1.42 -17.50 -4.03
N PHE A 310 -0.12 -17.77 -3.99
CA PHE A 310 0.58 -17.98 -2.72
C PHE A 310 0.84 -16.66 -1.96
N GLY A 311 0.80 -15.52 -2.65
CA GLY A 311 0.95 -14.21 -2.03
C GLY A 311 1.32 -13.13 -3.04
N TYR A 312 1.33 -11.87 -2.63
CA TYR A 312 1.94 -10.75 -3.33
C TYR A 312 2.10 -9.57 -2.37
N LEU A 313 2.95 -8.59 -2.70
CA LEU A 313 3.01 -7.34 -1.96
C LEU A 313 2.53 -6.18 -2.82
N GLU A 314 1.87 -5.21 -2.20
CA GLU A 314 1.49 -3.94 -2.82
C GLU A 314 2.51 -2.87 -2.44
N ALA A 315 3.51 -2.73 -3.31
CA ALA A 315 4.59 -1.78 -3.14
C ALA A 315 4.15 -0.35 -3.45
N LYS A 316 4.72 0.56 -2.67
CA LYS A 316 4.48 1.99 -2.66
C LYS A 316 5.84 2.66 -2.75
N PHE A 317 6.02 3.42 -3.82
CA PHE A 317 7.25 4.13 -4.16
C PHE A 317 7.02 5.63 -4.04
N PRO A 318 8.08 6.46 -4.06
CA PRO A 318 7.96 7.91 -4.04
C PRO A 318 7.01 8.40 -5.14
N SER A 319 6.52 9.62 -4.99
CA SER A 319 5.50 10.22 -5.87
C SER A 319 5.90 10.26 -7.35
N LYS A 320 7.18 10.07 -7.68
CA LYS A 320 7.67 9.93 -9.05
C LYS A 320 8.69 8.80 -9.15
N LEU A 321 8.54 7.94 -10.15
CA LEU A 321 9.56 7.00 -10.60
C LEU A 321 10.01 7.35 -12.02
N SER A 322 11.31 7.61 -12.19
CA SER A 322 11.91 7.88 -13.51
C SER A 322 11.79 6.67 -14.44
N MET A 323 11.71 6.93 -15.76
CA MET A 323 11.90 5.89 -16.77
C MET A 323 13.23 5.16 -16.62
N ASP A 324 14.25 5.72 -15.98
CA ASP A 324 15.51 5.00 -15.72
C ASP A 324 15.33 3.73 -14.87
N PHE A 325 14.25 3.63 -14.10
CA PHE A 325 13.90 2.44 -13.35
C PHE A 325 13.06 1.43 -14.15
N VAL A 326 12.72 1.71 -15.40
CA VAL A 326 11.92 0.79 -16.25
C VAL A 326 12.82 -0.08 -17.10
N THR A 327 12.59 -1.40 -17.06
CA THR A 327 13.24 -2.38 -17.94
C THR A 327 12.47 -2.58 -19.23
N SER A 328 11.14 -2.66 -19.15
CA SER A 328 10.28 -2.77 -20.34
C SER A 328 8.87 -2.25 -20.12
N ILE A 329 8.25 -1.81 -21.20
CA ILE A 329 6.84 -1.45 -21.33
C ILE A 329 6.23 -2.42 -22.34
N GLU A 330 5.23 -3.18 -21.92
CA GLU A 330 4.63 -4.24 -22.72
C GLU A 330 3.18 -3.90 -23.03
N VAL A 331 2.85 -3.86 -24.32
CA VAL A 331 1.53 -3.52 -24.86
C VAL A 331 1.01 -4.64 -25.78
N SER A 332 -0.27 -4.60 -26.16
CA SER A 332 -0.81 -5.57 -27.12
C SER A 332 -0.15 -5.41 -28.50
N PRO A 333 -0.18 -6.45 -29.36
CA PRO A 333 0.31 -6.35 -30.73
C PRO A 333 -0.32 -5.19 -31.52
N GLU A 334 -1.63 -4.98 -31.33
CA GLU A 334 -2.41 -3.94 -32.01
C GLU A 334 -1.99 -2.54 -31.52
N GLN A 335 -1.80 -2.41 -30.20
CA GLN A 335 -1.38 -1.17 -29.56
C GLN A 335 0.06 -0.76 -29.92
N LEU A 336 0.95 -1.72 -30.14
CA LEU A 336 2.36 -1.42 -30.43
C LEU A 336 2.52 -0.55 -31.68
N ALA A 337 1.71 -0.78 -32.72
CA ALA A 337 1.74 0.02 -33.93
C ALA A 337 1.40 1.49 -33.63
N GLU A 338 0.38 1.72 -32.81
CA GLU A 338 -0.04 3.05 -32.39
C GLU A 338 1.04 3.76 -31.56
N VAL A 339 1.57 3.11 -30.51
CA VAL A 339 2.58 3.70 -29.61
C VAL A 339 3.81 4.15 -30.39
N ARG A 340 4.23 3.41 -31.42
CA ARG A 340 5.38 3.75 -32.26
C ARG A 340 5.20 5.04 -33.06
N THR A 341 3.97 5.48 -33.27
CA THR A 341 3.69 6.76 -33.96
C THR A 341 3.80 7.97 -33.02
N TRP A 342 3.75 7.77 -31.71
CA TRP A 342 3.76 8.85 -30.74
C TRP A 342 5.14 9.51 -30.64
N PRO A 343 5.25 10.85 -30.79
CA PRO A 343 6.51 11.57 -30.58
C PRO A 343 7.14 11.30 -29.22
N GLU A 344 6.31 11.15 -28.19
CA GLU A 344 6.70 10.91 -26.79
C GLU A 344 7.32 9.52 -26.57
N ALA A 345 7.02 8.54 -27.44
CA ALA A 345 7.58 7.20 -27.35
C ALA A 345 9.01 7.10 -27.90
N LYS A 346 9.44 8.05 -28.76
CA LYS A 346 10.73 8.01 -29.47
C LYS A 346 11.94 7.75 -28.54
N PRO A 347 12.07 8.39 -27.37
CA PRO A 347 13.21 8.16 -26.47
C PRO A 347 13.22 6.76 -25.84
N TYR A 348 12.08 6.06 -25.85
CA TYR A 348 11.86 4.83 -25.10
C TYR A 348 11.55 3.61 -25.98
N LEU A 349 11.61 3.74 -27.31
CA LEU A 349 11.24 2.67 -28.25
C LEU A 349 11.97 1.34 -27.98
N SER A 350 13.22 1.38 -27.52
CA SER A 350 13.99 0.18 -27.17
C SER A 350 13.43 -0.60 -25.97
N ARG A 351 12.58 0.04 -25.16
CA ARG A 351 11.93 -0.55 -23.98
C ARG A 351 10.49 -0.98 -24.26
N ILE A 352 9.91 -0.56 -25.37
CA ILE A 352 8.50 -0.82 -25.72
C ILE A 352 8.41 -2.07 -26.59
N ARG A 353 7.72 -3.11 -26.10
CA ARG A 353 7.61 -4.41 -26.77
C ARG A 353 6.20 -5.00 -26.70
N VAL A 354 5.96 -6.02 -27.51
CA VAL A 354 4.70 -6.79 -27.46
C VAL A 354 4.67 -7.63 -26.19
N LYS A 355 3.51 -7.68 -25.53
CA LYS A 355 3.25 -8.62 -24.42
C LYS A 355 3.44 -10.07 -24.87
N PRO A 356 4.01 -10.96 -24.03
CA PRO A 356 4.07 -12.38 -24.34
C PRO A 356 2.66 -12.97 -24.56
N LYS A 357 2.54 -13.95 -25.47
CA LYS A 357 1.26 -14.64 -25.71
C LYS A 357 0.74 -15.29 -24.42
N GLY A 358 -0.56 -15.13 -24.14
CA GLY A 358 -1.20 -15.69 -22.96
C GLY A 358 -1.06 -14.83 -21.68
N VAL A 359 -0.61 -13.59 -21.81
CA VAL A 359 -0.52 -12.61 -20.72
C VAL A 359 -1.64 -11.56 -20.87
N ASP A 360 -2.70 -11.72 -20.08
CA ASP A 360 -3.81 -10.76 -19.99
C ASP A 360 -3.58 -9.69 -18.93
#